data_AF-A0AA36AM74-F1
#
_entry.id   AF-A0AA36AM74-F1
#
_cell.length_a   1.000
_cell.length_b   1.000
_cell.length_c   1.000
_cell.angle_alpha   90.00
_cell.angle_beta   90.00
_cell.angle_gamma   90.00
#
_symmetry.space_group_name_H-M   'P 1'
#
loop_
_entity.id
_entity.type
_entity.pdbx_description
1 polymer ?
#
loop_
_entity_poly.entity_id
_entity_poly.type
_entity_poly.pdbx_seq_one_letter_code
_entity_poly.pdbx_strand_id
1 'polypeptide(L)'
;MSSGPIHQTNMMMSGSETNFNQSGVYSMAFVTVPDINVAKHIAGGLVREKLAACVNIIPGIISVYEWENEVNEDPEILLMIKTRTSRVNDVVEFVRGNHPYDVAEVISTPIDKGNAPYLKWIADIVPQK
;
A
#
# COMPACT_ATOMS: atom_id res chain seq x y z
N MET A 1 -42.15 8.23 13.72
CA MET A 1 -42.39 6.79 13.92
C MET A 1 -41.14 6.08 13.41
N SER A 2 -40.19 5.81 14.30
CA SER A 2 -39.93 4.48 14.90
C SER A 2 -38.87 3.71 14.08
N SER A 3 -37.58 3.96 14.32
CA SER A 3 -36.69 3.10 15.14
C SER A 3 -36.55 1.67 14.61
N GLY A 4 -35.44 1.40 13.93
CA GLY A 4 -34.99 0.04 13.58
C GLY A 4 -34.13 -0.55 14.70
N PRO A 5 -34.33 -1.81 15.10
CA PRO A 5 -33.64 -2.41 16.23
C PRO A 5 -32.34 -3.07 15.77
N ILE A 6 -31.23 -2.79 16.44
CA ILE A 6 -30.14 -3.77 16.55
C ILE A 6 -29.89 -3.94 18.04
N HIS A 7 -30.73 -4.80 18.61
CA HIS A 7 -30.56 -5.28 19.97
C HIS A 7 -29.36 -6.22 19.98
N GLN A 8 -28.50 -6.02 20.97
CA GLN A 8 -27.39 -6.90 21.30
C GLN A 8 -27.89 -8.34 21.46
N THR A 9 -27.16 -9.28 20.88
CA THR A 9 -27.09 -10.64 21.40
C THR A 9 -25.61 -11.02 21.42
N ASN A 10 -25.03 -10.99 22.62
CA ASN A 10 -23.75 -11.62 22.89
C ASN A 10 -23.95 -13.14 22.86
N MET A 11 -23.21 -13.83 22.00
CA MET A 11 -22.95 -15.26 22.15
C MET A 11 -21.46 -15.49 21.90
N MET A 12 -20.78 -15.96 22.96
CA MET A 12 -19.35 -16.23 23.00
C MET A 12 -18.94 -17.24 21.93
N MET A 13 -17.90 -16.92 21.16
CA MET A 13 -17.01 -17.91 20.55
C MET A 13 -15.58 -17.46 20.80
N SER A 14 -14.87 -18.25 21.61
CA SER A 14 -13.44 -18.15 21.85
C SER A 14 -12.67 -18.37 20.55
N GLY A 15 -12.26 -17.29 19.90
CA GLY A 15 -11.19 -17.28 18.92
C GLY A 15 -10.12 -16.34 19.45
N SER A 16 -8.86 -16.75 19.41
CA SER A 16 -7.73 -15.84 19.68
C SER A 16 -7.97 -14.51 18.97
N GLU A 17 -8.11 -13.41 19.71
CA GLU A 17 -8.15 -12.08 19.12
C GLU A 17 -6.81 -11.87 18.41
N THR A 18 -6.77 -12.15 17.11
CA THR A 18 -5.59 -11.88 16.29
C THR A 18 -5.39 -10.38 16.35
N ASN A 19 -4.40 -9.95 17.12
CA ASN A 19 -4.21 -8.55 17.39
C ASN A 19 -3.67 -7.88 16.12
N PHE A 20 -4.57 -7.32 15.30
CA PHE A 20 -4.25 -6.70 14.01
C PHE A 20 -3.51 -5.38 14.16
N ASN A 21 -3.35 -4.88 15.38
CA ASN A 21 -2.68 -3.62 15.69
C ASN A 21 -1.21 -3.83 16.11
N GLN A 22 -0.59 -4.90 15.60
CA GLN A 22 0.82 -5.18 15.82
C GLN A 22 1.67 -4.39 14.82
N SER A 23 2.61 -3.61 15.36
CA SER A 23 3.64 -2.92 14.59
C SER A 23 4.41 -3.91 13.70
N GLY A 24 4.73 -3.49 12.47
CA GLY A 24 5.55 -4.29 11.55
C GLY A 24 4.83 -5.43 10.80
N VAL A 25 3.50 -5.55 10.94
CA VAL A 25 2.70 -6.52 10.14
C VAL A 25 2.32 -5.95 8.77
N TYR A 26 2.10 -4.65 8.70
CA TYR A 26 1.73 -3.92 7.49
C TYR A 26 2.75 -2.83 7.19
N SER A 27 2.91 -2.51 5.92
CA SER A 27 3.79 -1.45 5.46
C SER A 27 3.06 -0.50 4.53
N MET A 28 3.51 0.75 4.56
CA MET A 28 3.26 1.72 3.52
C MET A 28 4.49 1.79 2.63
N ALA A 29 4.33 1.47 1.34
CA ALA A 29 5.39 1.59 0.35
C ALA A 29 5.16 2.82 -0.53
N PHE A 30 6.26 3.41 -0.98
CA PHE A 30 6.33 4.60 -1.82
C PHE A 30 7.06 4.26 -3.10
N VAL A 31 6.49 4.71 -4.22
CA VAL A 31 7.05 4.55 -5.57
C VAL A 31 6.75 5.82 -6.34
N THR A 32 7.74 6.44 -6.94
CA THR A 32 7.51 7.51 -7.92
C THR A 32 7.44 6.93 -9.33
N VAL A 33 6.64 7.55 -10.19
CA VAL A 33 6.46 7.16 -11.60
C VAL A 33 6.37 8.41 -12.48
N PRO A 34 6.76 8.35 -13.77
CA PRO A 34 6.85 9.53 -14.63
C PRO A 34 5.48 10.07 -15.07
N ASP A 35 4.45 9.23 -15.16
CA ASP A 35 3.16 9.64 -15.70
C ASP A 35 1.96 8.84 -15.17
N ILE A 36 0.76 9.35 -15.48
CA ILE A 36 -0.51 8.80 -14.99
C ILE A 36 -0.87 7.43 -15.58
N ASN A 37 -0.39 7.11 -16.78
CA ASN A 37 -0.62 5.80 -17.38
C ASN A 37 0.20 4.73 -16.66
N VAL A 38 1.49 5.00 -16.42
CA VAL A 38 2.36 4.12 -15.60
C VAL A 38 1.80 3.98 -14.19
N ALA A 39 1.38 5.09 -13.56
CA ALA A 39 0.75 5.10 -12.25
C ALA A 39 -0.45 4.15 -12.17
N LYS A 40 -1.39 4.26 -13.11
CA LYS A 40 -2.61 3.44 -13.16
C LYS A 40 -2.30 1.98 -13.47
N HIS A 41 -1.35 1.72 -14.36
CA HIS A 41 -0.92 0.36 -14.70
C HIS A 41 -0.34 -0.35 -13.49
N ILE A 42 0.64 0.25 -12.82
CA ILE A 42 1.30 -0.32 -11.63
C ILE A 42 0.30 -0.45 -10.48
N ALA A 43 -0.44 0.62 -10.14
CA ALA A 43 -1.41 0.60 -9.05
C ALA A 43 -2.50 -0.48 -9.25
N GLY A 44 -3.06 -0.55 -10.46
CA GLY A 44 -4.09 -1.53 -10.80
C GLY A 44 -3.55 -2.96 -10.87
N GLY A 45 -2.29 -3.14 -11.28
CA GLY A 45 -1.60 -4.43 -11.25
C GLY A 45 -1.39 -4.95 -9.83
N LEU A 46 -0.79 -4.14 -8.96
CA LEU A 46 -0.53 -4.50 -7.55
C LEU A 46 -1.81 -4.94 -6.82
N VAL A 47 -2.93 -4.25 -7.05
CA VAL A 47 -4.22 -4.59 -6.45
C VAL A 47 -4.80 -5.88 -7.05
N ARG A 48 -4.77 -6.04 -8.38
CA ARG A 48 -5.29 -7.26 -9.04
C ARG A 48 -4.53 -8.52 -8.63
N GLU A 49 -3.21 -8.42 -8.51
CA GLU A 49 -2.34 -9.53 -8.09
C GLU A 49 -2.34 -9.73 -6.56
N LYS A 50 -3.17 -8.99 -5.81
CA LYS A 50 -3.26 -9.03 -4.35
C LYS A 50 -1.92 -8.78 -3.63
N LEU A 51 -1.03 -8.01 -4.26
CA LEU A 51 0.24 -7.55 -3.67
C LEU A 51 0.05 -6.29 -2.83
N ALA A 52 -1.05 -5.57 -3.02
CA ALA A 52 -1.45 -4.42 -2.21
C ALA A 52 -2.96 -4.41 -2.00
N ALA A 53 -3.41 -3.91 -0.84
CA ALA A 53 -4.83 -3.74 -0.56
C ALA A 53 -5.37 -2.48 -1.26
N CYS A 54 -4.58 -1.40 -1.23
CA CYS A 54 -4.86 -0.20 -2.01
C CYS A 54 -3.59 0.58 -2.36
N VAL A 55 -3.74 1.49 -3.32
CA VAL A 55 -2.71 2.46 -3.73
C VAL A 55 -3.37 3.82 -3.87
N ASN A 56 -2.80 4.86 -3.25
CA ASN A 56 -3.19 6.23 -3.56
C ASN A 56 -2.24 6.76 -4.65
N ILE A 57 -2.80 7.43 -5.65
CA ILE A 57 -2.04 8.09 -6.73
C ILE A 57 -2.06 9.58 -6.43
N ILE A 58 -0.89 10.17 -6.17
CA ILE A 58 -0.72 11.57 -5.77
C ILE A 58 0.00 12.31 -6.90
N PRO A 59 -0.72 13.04 -7.77
CA PRO A 59 -0.12 13.72 -8.90
C PRO A 59 0.57 15.03 -8.49
N GLY A 60 1.42 15.55 -9.37
CA GLY A 60 1.95 16.91 -9.27
C GLY A 60 3.06 17.06 -8.22
N ILE A 61 3.86 16.01 -8.01
CA ILE A 61 5.09 16.12 -7.24
C ILE A 61 6.23 16.54 -8.16
N ILE A 62 7.25 17.18 -7.58
CA ILE A 62 8.53 17.43 -8.23
C ILE A 62 9.57 16.61 -7.49
N SER A 63 10.25 15.72 -8.19
CA SER A 63 11.38 14.96 -7.68
C SER A 63 12.65 15.75 -7.96
N VAL A 64 13.43 16.01 -6.91
CA VAL A 64 14.69 16.76 -6.98
C VAL A 64 15.81 15.81 -6.58
N TYR A 65 16.77 15.59 -7.48
CA TYR A 65 17.84 14.60 -7.29
C TYR A 65 19.14 15.02 -7.96
N GLU A 66 20.25 14.38 -7.60
CA GLU A 66 21.53 14.57 -8.28
C GLU A 66 21.74 13.46 -9.30
N TRP A 67 22.06 13.85 -10.53
CA TRP A 67 22.48 12.94 -11.60
C TRP A 67 23.58 13.60 -12.41
N GLU A 68 24.65 12.86 -12.68
CA GLU A 68 25.83 13.36 -13.41
C GLU A 68 26.44 14.66 -12.83
N ASN A 69 26.38 14.83 -11.50
CA ASN A 69 26.81 16.03 -10.75
C ASN A 69 25.95 17.28 -11.00
N GLU A 70 24.76 17.11 -11.59
CA GLU A 70 23.78 18.17 -11.77
C GLU A 70 22.54 17.91 -10.91
N VAL A 71 21.98 18.98 -10.34
CA VAL A 71 20.69 18.93 -9.67
C VAL A 71 19.61 18.94 -10.75
N ASN A 72 18.83 17.87 -10.79
CA ASN A 72 17.74 17.67 -11.73
C ASN A 72 16.41 17.79 -11.02
N GLU A 73 15.38 18.21 -11.77
CA GLU A 73 14.00 18.29 -11.30
C GLU A 73 13.08 17.67 -12.35
N ASP A 74 12.31 16.66 -11.95
CA ASP A 74 11.34 16.02 -12.83
C ASP A 74 9.93 16.03 -12.24
N PRO A 75 8.90 16.31 -13.05
CA PRO A 75 7.52 16.12 -12.62
C PRO A 75 7.22 14.62 -12.51
N GLU A 76 6.72 14.21 -11.36
CA GLU A 76 6.40 12.81 -11.09
C GLU A 76 5.02 12.66 -10.44
N ILE A 77 4.64 11.40 -10.24
CA ILE A 77 3.46 10.98 -9.51
C ILE A 77 3.90 10.02 -8.41
N LEU A 78 3.47 10.25 -7.17
CA LEU A 78 3.75 9.36 -6.05
C LEU A 78 2.64 8.32 -5.89
N LEU A 79 3.02 7.05 -5.85
CA LEU A 79 2.18 5.93 -5.44
C LEU A 79 2.42 5.64 -3.96
N MET A 80 1.36 5.71 -3.16
CA MET A 80 1.40 5.36 -1.74
C MET A 80 0.59 4.08 -1.50
N ILE A 81 1.31 2.96 -1.42
CA ILE A 81 0.83 1.58 -1.47
C ILE A 81 0.67 1.02 -0.05
N LYS A 82 -0.47 0.41 0.28
CA LYS A 82 -0.70 -0.21 1.60
C LYS A 82 -0.77 -1.72 1.43
N THR A 83 0.13 -2.43 2.11
CA THR A 83 0.29 -3.88 1.96
C THR A 83 0.71 -4.54 3.27
N ARG A 84 0.82 -5.86 3.27
CA ARG A 84 1.53 -6.61 4.32
C ARG A 84 3.03 -6.42 4.18
N THR A 85 3.72 -6.28 5.31
CA THR A 85 5.18 -6.18 5.33
C THR A 85 5.85 -7.39 4.67
N SER A 86 5.27 -8.59 4.84
CA SER A 86 5.75 -9.82 4.18
C SER A 86 5.68 -9.81 2.65
N ARG A 87 4.92 -8.87 2.05
CA ARG A 87 4.71 -8.74 0.61
C ARG A 87 5.50 -7.60 -0.01
N VAL A 88 6.27 -6.83 0.77
CA VAL A 88 7.05 -5.68 0.24
C VAL A 88 8.02 -6.12 -0.86
N ASN A 89 8.70 -7.27 -0.70
CA ASN A 89 9.61 -7.75 -1.75
C ASN A 89 8.87 -8.11 -3.05
N ASP A 90 7.66 -8.65 -2.95
CA ASP A 90 6.84 -8.95 -4.14
C ASP A 90 6.37 -7.65 -4.81
N VAL A 91 6.08 -6.60 -4.03
CA VAL A 91 5.79 -5.26 -4.56
C VAL A 91 7.00 -4.70 -5.31
N VAL A 92 8.21 -4.81 -4.74
CA VAL A 92 9.46 -4.37 -5.39
C VAL A 92 9.66 -5.10 -6.72
N GLU A 93 9.51 -6.42 -6.73
CA GLU A 93 9.67 -7.24 -7.94
C GLU A 93 8.65 -6.88 -9.01
N PHE A 94 7.38 -6.71 -8.62
CA PHE A 94 6.31 -6.31 -9.54
C PHE A 94 6.56 -4.93 -10.14
N VAL A 95 6.92 -3.94 -9.31
CA VAL A 95 7.21 -2.58 -9.76
C VAL A 95 8.38 -2.60 -10.73
N ARG A 96 9.51 -3.23 -10.37
CA ARG A 96 10.69 -3.32 -11.24
C ARG A 96 10.39 -3.93 -12.61
N GLY A 97 9.51 -4.92 -12.68
CA GLY A 97 9.11 -5.54 -13.94
C GLY A 97 8.16 -4.70 -14.81
N ASN A 98 7.57 -3.63 -14.27
CA ASN A 98 6.55 -2.81 -14.92
C ASN A 98 6.89 -1.30 -14.93
N HIS A 99 8.07 -0.92 -14.45
CA HIS A 99 8.51 0.46 -14.36
C HIS A 99 9.40 0.84 -15.55
N PRO A 100 9.27 2.05 -16.13
CA PRO A 100 10.09 2.47 -17.25
C PRO A 100 11.55 2.81 -16.88
N TYR A 101 11.81 3.23 -15.63
CA TYR A 101 13.18 3.48 -15.17
C TYR A 101 13.93 2.18 -14.87
N ASP A 102 15.23 2.17 -15.17
CA ASP A 102 16.13 1.05 -14.87
C ASP A 102 16.23 0.77 -13.36
N VAL A 103 16.20 1.83 -12.55
CA VAL A 103 16.20 1.78 -11.08
C VAL A 103 14.98 2.53 -10.56
N ALA A 104 13.87 1.82 -10.39
CA ALA A 104 12.65 2.39 -9.81
C ALA A 104 12.81 2.66 -8.30
N GLU A 105 12.37 3.81 -7.82
CA GLU A 105 12.22 4.04 -6.38
C GLU A 105 11.15 3.09 -5.83
N VAL A 106 11.53 2.24 -4.87
CA VAL A 106 10.58 1.48 -4.06
C VAL A 106 11.12 1.40 -2.63
N ILE A 107 10.55 2.19 -1.74
CA ILE A 107 10.89 2.18 -0.32
C ILE A 107 9.65 1.95 0.53
N SER A 108 9.81 1.49 1.77
CA SER A 108 8.65 1.28 2.64
C SER A 108 8.94 1.59 4.10
N THR A 109 7.89 1.96 4.82
CA THR A 109 7.91 2.17 6.26
C THR A 109 6.86 1.28 6.93
N PRO A 110 7.13 0.69 8.11
CA PRO A 110 6.15 -0.09 8.84
C PRO A 110 4.99 0.81 9.31
N ILE A 111 3.78 0.25 9.31
CA ILE A 111 2.61 0.86 9.93
C ILE A 111 2.60 0.41 11.40
N ASP A 112 2.78 1.36 12.32
CA ASP A 112 2.83 1.06 13.75
C ASP A 112 1.43 0.79 14.33
N LYS A 113 0.46 1.66 14.03
CA LYS A 113 -0.92 1.60 14.53
C LYS A 113 -1.89 2.09 13.48
N GLY A 114 -3.15 1.70 13.62
CA GLY A 114 -4.22 2.20 12.77
C GLY A 114 -5.60 1.80 13.26
N ASN A 115 -6.60 2.10 12.45
CA ASN A 115 -7.96 1.64 12.67
C ASN A 115 -8.02 0.11 12.50
N ALA A 116 -8.32 -0.65 13.56
CA ALA A 116 -8.21 -2.11 13.53
C ALA A 116 -9.05 -2.79 12.41
N PRO A 117 -10.29 -2.38 12.12
CA PRO A 117 -11.04 -2.86 10.96
C PRO A 117 -10.33 -2.62 9.61
N TYR A 118 -9.64 -1.48 9.45
CA TYR A 118 -8.90 -1.18 8.23
C TYR A 118 -7.65 -2.06 8.08
N LEU A 119 -6.90 -2.25 9.16
CA LEU A 119 -5.75 -3.15 9.17
C LEU A 119 -6.16 -4.61 8.92
N LYS A 120 -7.29 -5.04 9.51
CA LYS A 120 -7.88 -6.34 9.22
C LYS A 120 -8.23 -6.48 7.73
N TRP A 121 -8.85 -5.46 7.13
CA TRP A 121 -9.17 -5.47 5.71
C TRP A 121 -7.93 -5.63 4.82
N ILE A 122 -6.82 -4.97 5.15
CA ILE A 122 -5.53 -5.20 4.44
C ILE A 122 -5.14 -6.68 4.54
N ALA A 123 -5.24 -7.25 5.74
CA ALA A 123 -4.94 -8.66 5.98
C ALA A 123 -5.84 -9.64 5.21
N ASP A 124 -7.12 -9.31 5.05
CA ASP A 124 -8.09 -10.16 4.37
C ASP A 124 -7.89 -10.15 2.84
N ILE A 125 -7.50 -9.02 2.27
CA ILE A 125 -7.32 -8.87 0.81
C ILE A 125 -5.93 -9.34 0.35
N VAL A 126 -4.89 -9.06 1.13
CA VAL A 126 -3.49 -9.39 0.80
C VAL A 126 -3.09 -10.66 1.54
N PRO A 127 -2.82 -11.79 0.87
CA PRO A 127 -2.38 -13.02 1.54
C PRO A 127 -0.98 -12.89 2.15
N GLN A 128 -0.67 -13.65 3.19
CA GLN A 128 0.73 -13.83 3.63
C GLN A 128 1.55 -14.55 2.56
N LYS A 129 2.86 -14.29 2.51
CA LYS A 129 3.80 -15.00 1.63
C LYS A 129 4.12 -16.36 2.22
#